data_AF-A0A847QMM6-F1
#
_entry.id   AF-A0A847QMM6-F1
#
_cell.length_a   1.000
_cell.length_b   1.000
_cell.length_c   1.000
_cell.angle_alpha   90.00
_cell.angle_beta   90.00
_cell.angle_gamma   90.00
#
_symmetry.space_group_name_H-M   'P 1'
#
loop_
_entity.id
_entity.type
_entity.pdbx_description
1 polymer ?
#
loop_
_entity_poly.entity_id
_entity_poly.type
_entity_poly.pdbx_seq_one_letter_code
_entity_poly.pdbx_strand_id
1 'polypeptide(L)' 'MHSQEEIKKILDYGMITRSIIESEVSARKCQMYSQMAQDKEVKTFFQKQANSLEEVTDFLKSKLSEVI' A
#
# COMPACT_ATOMS: atom_id res chain seq x y z
N MET A 1 -14.23 14.30 26.06
CA MET A 1 -13.51 14.98 24.97
C MET A 1 -12.16 14.30 24.84
N HIS A 2 -11.80 13.82 23.65
CA HIS A 2 -10.50 13.21 23.43
C HIS A 2 -9.37 14.23 23.56
N SER A 3 -8.20 13.80 24.03
CA SER A 3 -7.00 14.64 23.98
C SER A 3 -6.58 14.88 22.53
N GLN A 4 -5.82 15.94 22.26
CA GLN A 4 -5.28 16.18 20.92
C GLN A 4 -4.39 15.01 20.44
N GLU A 5 -3.70 14.35 21.37
CA GLU A 5 -2.87 13.17 21.08
C GLU A 5 -3.73 11.95 20.69
N GLU A 6 -4.85 11.72 21.39
CA GLU A 6 -5.80 10.67 21.04
C GLU A 6 -6.43 10.90 19.67
N ILE A 7 -6.80 12.15 19.37
CA ILE A 7 -7.33 12.53 18.04
C ILE A 7 -6.29 12.27 16.95
N LYS A 8 -5.04 12.66 17.20
CA LYS A 8 -3.94 12.43 16.25
C LYS A 8 -3.74 10.93 15.98
N LYS A 9 -3.70 10.09 17.02
CA LYS A 9 -3.58 8.63 16.86
C LYS A 9 -4.69 8.03 15.99
N ILE A 10 -5.94 8.46 16.19
CA ILE A 10 -7.08 8.01 15.38
C ILE A 10 -6.91 8.41 13.91
N LEU A 11 -6.48 9.65 13.66
CA LEU A 11 -6.25 10.15 12.30
C LEU A 11 -5.09 9.41 11.61
N ASP A 12 -3.97 9.22 12.32
CA ASP A 12 -2.79 8.50 11.83
C ASP A 12 -3.15 7.04 11.50
N TYR A 13 -3.86 6.35 12.41
CA TYR A 13 -4.38 4.99 12.18
C TYR A 13 -5.24 4.91 10.92
N GLY A 14 -6.19 5.84 10.77
CA GLY A 14 -7.09 5.89 9.63
C GLY A 14 -6.37 6.19 8.31
N MET A 15 -5.35 7.05 8.35
CA MET A 15 -4.54 7.38 7.17
C MET A 15 -3.69 6.20 6.73
N ILE A 16 -2.94 5.58 7.66
CA ILE A 16 -2.09 4.43 7.36
C ILE A 16 -2.93 3.26 6.84
N THR A 17 -4.08 2.99 7.47
CA THR A 17 -4.99 1.92 7.02
C THR A 17 -5.48 2.15 5.58
N ARG A 18 -5.86 3.39 5.22
CA ARG A 18 -6.26 3.71 3.84
C ARG A 18 -5.11 3.50 2.86
N SER A 19 -3.91 3.97 3.20
CA SER A 19 -2.73 3.82 2.33
C SER A 19 -2.34 2.36 2.12
N ILE A 20 -2.52 1.48 3.12
CA ILE A 20 -2.33 0.04 2.97
C ILE A 20 -3.31 -0.51 1.93
N ILE A 21 -4.60 -0.22 2.06
CA ILE A 21 -5.64 -0.70 1.14
C ILE A 21 -5.36 -0.23 -0.30
N GLU A 22 -5.02 1.05 -0.47
CA GLU A 22 -4.71 1.64 -1.78
C GLU A 22 -3.47 1.00 -2.41
N SER A 23 -2.44 0.70 -1.61
CA SER A 23 -1.21 0.04 -2.07
C SER A 23 -1.48 -1.41 -2.49
N GLU A 24 -2.25 -2.16 -1.69
CA GLU A 24 -2.62 -3.55 -2.01
C GLU A 24 -3.48 -3.64 -3.28
N VAL A 25 -4.45 -2.73 -3.44
CA VAL A 25 -5.28 -2.66 -4.66
C VAL A 25 -4.42 -2.32 -5.88
N SER A 26 -3.48 -1.38 -5.74
CA SER A 26 -2.57 -0.99 -6.82
C SER A 26 -1.63 -2.13 -7.20
N ALA A 27 -1.13 -2.90 -6.22
CA ALA A 27 -0.28 -4.06 -6.46
C ALA A 27 -1.02 -5.11 -7.29
N ARG A 28 -2.27 -5.44 -6.91
CA ARG A 28 -3.13 -6.38 -7.65
C ARG A 28 -3.42 -5.91 -9.07
N LYS A 29 -3.66 -4.61 -9.28
CA LYS A 29 -3.82 -4.03 -10.62
C LYS A 29 -2.55 -4.21 -11.45
N CYS A 30 -1.38 -3.95 -10.88
CA CYS A 30 -0.10 -4.16 -11.56
C CYS A 30 0.12 -5.64 -11.91
N GLN A 31 -0.17 -6.57 -11.01
CA GLN A 31 -0.12 -8.01 -11.29
C GLN A 31 -1.04 -8.39 -12.47
N MET A 32 -2.27 -7.89 -12.47
CA MET A 32 -3.22 -8.11 -13.57
C MET A 32 -2.70 -7.53 -14.89
N TYR A 33 -2.18 -6.30 -14.90
CA TYR A 33 -1.64 -5.69 -16.12
C TYR A 33 -0.39 -6.41 -16.63
N SER A 34 0.48 -6.91 -15.75
CA SER A 34 1.62 -7.77 -16.10
C SER A 34 1.17 -9.05 -16.80
N GLN A 35 0.09 -9.67 -16.34
CA GLN A 35 -0.47 -10.89 -16.94
C GLN A 35 -1.13 -10.64 -18.31
N MET A 36 -1.75 -9.46 -18.49
CA MET A 36 -2.40 -9.09 -19.75
C MET A 36 -1.43 -8.54 -20.81
N ALA A 37 -0.27 -8.05 -20.39
CA ALA A 37 0.70 -7.45 -21.29
C ALA A 37 1.33 -8.48 -22.24
N GLN A 38 1.26 -8.20 -23.53
CA GLN A 38 1.95 -8.97 -24.58
C GLN A 38 3.39 -8.49 -24.78
N ASP A 39 3.64 -7.22 -24.55
CA ASP A 39 4.99 -6.65 -24.60
C ASP A 39 5.80 -7.04 -23.35
N LYS A 40 7.04 -7.49 -23.58
CA LYS A 40 7.93 -8.00 -22.53
C LYS A 40 8.37 -6.91 -21.55
N GLU A 41 8.62 -5.70 -22.04
CA GLU A 41 9.06 -4.58 -21.21
C GLU A 41 7.90 -4.08 -20.34
N VAL A 42 6.70 -3.95 -20.90
CA VAL A 42 5.47 -3.59 -20.17
C VAL A 42 5.14 -4.63 -19.10
N LYS A 43 5.25 -5.92 -19.43
CA LYS A 43 5.09 -7.00 -18.45
C LYS A 43 6.07 -6.87 -17.29
N THR A 44 7.36 -6.67 -17.60
CA THR A 44 8.42 -6.54 -16.59
C THR A 44 8.23 -5.28 -15.74
N PHE A 45 7.79 -4.17 -16.34
CA PHE A 45 7.48 -2.93 -15.65
C PHE A 45 6.38 -3.16 -14.61
N PHE A 46 5.22 -3.68 -15.01
CA PHE A 46 4.12 -3.89 -14.07
C PHE A 46 4.45 -4.93 -12.99
N GLN A 47 5.23 -5.98 -13.32
CA GLN A 47 5.69 -6.92 -12.31
C GLN A 47 6.57 -6.24 -11.25
N LYS A 48 7.50 -5.36 -11.65
CA LYS A 48 8.34 -4.62 -10.70
C LYS A 48 7.49 -3.67 -9.84
N GLN A 49 6.50 -3.01 -10.43
CA GLN A 49 5.61 -2.11 -9.69
C GLN A 49 4.74 -2.86 -8.67
N ALA A 50 4.27 -4.07 -8.99
CA ALA A 50 3.60 -4.92 -8.02
C ALA A 50 4.50 -5.21 -6.82
N ASN A 51 5.75 -5.65 -7.06
CA ASN A 51 6.69 -5.97 -5.99
C ASN A 51 7.01 -4.74 -5.12
N SER A 52 7.25 -3.57 -5.72
CA SER A 52 7.52 -2.34 -4.96
C SER A 52 6.30 -1.89 -4.13
N LEU A 53 5.08 -2.12 -4.61
CA LEU A 53 3.87 -1.81 -3.84
C LEU A 53 3.66 -2.79 -2.68
N GLU A 54 4.09 -4.03 -2.80
CA GLU A 54 4.14 -5.00 -1.69
C GLU A 54 5.13 -4.53 -0.61
N GLU A 55 6.34 -4.09 -1.00
CA GLU A 55 7.33 -3.52 -0.07
C GLU A 55 6.80 -2.27 0.66
N VAL A 56 6.12 -1.37 -0.05
CA VAL A 56 5.45 -0.20 0.55
C VAL A 56 4.36 -0.63 1.53
N THR A 57 3.58 -1.65 1.17
CA THR A 57 2.52 -2.19 2.03
C THR A 57 3.10 -2.75 3.33
N ASP A 58 4.21 -3.49 3.26
CA ASP A 58 4.88 -4.04 4.43
C ASP A 58 5.45 -2.94 5.33
N PHE A 59 6.05 -1.90 4.73
CA PHE A 59 6.47 -0.72 5.48
C PHE A 59 5.29 -0.06 6.20
N LEU A 60 4.18 0.18 5.51
CA LEU A 60 3.00 0.81 6.13
C LEU A 60 2.39 -0.07 7.23
N LYS A 61 2.39 -1.40 7.08
CA LYS A 61 1.97 -2.34 8.14
C LYS A 61 2.86 -2.24 9.37
N SER A 62 4.18 -2.09 9.20
CA SER A 62 5.08 -1.85 10.33
C SER A 62 4.77 -0.53 11.04
N LYS A 63 4.44 0.54 10.29
CA LYS A 63 4.01 1.82 10.87
C LYS A 63 2.65 1.75 11.57
N LEU A 64 1.72 0.97 11.04
CA LEU A 64 0.44 0.75 11.70
C LEU A 64 0.64 0.09 13.07
N SER A 65 1.56 -0.88 13.18
CA SER A 65 1.87 -1.55 14.44
C SER A 65 2.53 -0.66 15.49
N GLU A 66 3.12 0.47 15.08
CA GLU A 66 3.67 1.49 15.99
C GLU A 66 2.58 2.46 16.50
N VAL A 67 1.42 2.53 15.82
CA VAL A 67 0.30 3.42 16.18
C VAL A 67 -0.72 2.73 17.10
N ILE A 68 -0.86 1.40 16.97
CA ILE A 68 -1.71 0.54 17.83
C ILE A 68 -1.00 0.29 19.16
#